data_AF-A0A3Q3JP41-F1
#
_entry.id   AF-A0A3Q3JP41-F1
#
_cell.length_a   1.000
_cell.length_b   1.000
_cell.length_c   1.000
_cell.angle_alpha   90.00
_cell.angle_beta   90.00
_cell.angle_gamma   90.00
#
_symmetry.space_group_name_H-M   'P 1'
#
loop_
_entity.id
_entity.type
_entity.pdbx_description
1 polymer ?
#
loop_
_entity_poly.entity_id
_entity_poly.type
_entity_poly.pdbx_seq_one_letter_code
_entity_poly.pdbx_strand_id
1 'polypeptide(L)'
;MHLKRTLIKKLIGKGKTYKEVQKIIGCSAKMISNALKWRAKPERRGRKRKTTIKMDRRITRMAKAQPMISSRMIKDSLELPVSTVTVRRRLCEANLFSRIPRKVPLLKKRHVQKRLQFAKEHINWPKEKWRNILWTDESKIPPLLLPSCLLLLYKTVVPLILFYCSLCFLTKLAVSNQNRSHTLL
;
A
#
# COMPACT_ATOMS: atom_id res chain seq x y z
N MET A 1 5.41 -17.14 -27.97
CA MET A 1 6.65 -17.96 -27.85
C MET A 1 6.75 -18.77 -26.54
N HIS A 2 6.33 -18.26 -25.39
CA HIS A 2 6.47 -18.96 -24.10
C HIS A 2 5.71 -20.31 -24.07
N LEU A 3 4.47 -20.33 -24.58
CA LEU A 3 3.59 -21.52 -24.65
C LEU A 3 4.20 -22.69 -25.46
N LYS A 4 4.86 -22.40 -26.59
CA LYS A 4 5.52 -23.45 -27.40
C LYS A 4 6.71 -24.08 -26.64
N ARG A 5 7.48 -23.29 -25.87
CA ARG A 5 8.62 -23.82 -25.09
C ARG A 5 8.18 -24.69 -23.92
N THR A 6 7.12 -24.30 -23.21
CA THR A 6 6.59 -25.09 -22.09
C THR A 6 6.01 -26.42 -22.57
N LEU A 7 5.32 -26.41 -23.71
CA LEU A 7 4.79 -27.63 -24.32
C LEU A 7 5.90 -28.59 -24.76
N ILE A 8 6.97 -28.08 -25.40
CA ILE A 8 8.15 -28.89 -25.77
C ILE A 8 8.77 -29.56 -24.53
N LYS A 9 8.98 -28.81 -23.44
CA LYS A 9 9.54 -29.37 -22.20
C LYS A 9 8.65 -30.46 -21.61
N LYS A 10 7.32 -30.30 -21.65
CA LYS A 10 6.37 -31.32 -21.19
C LYS A 10 6.42 -32.59 -22.04
N LEU A 11 6.52 -32.47 -23.36
CA LEU A 11 6.56 -33.64 -24.26
C LEU A 11 7.87 -34.42 -24.14
N ILE A 12 9.01 -33.72 -24.02
CA ILE A 12 10.31 -34.36 -23.77
C ILE A 12 10.33 -35.04 -22.39
N GLY A 13 9.73 -34.41 -21.36
CA GLY A 13 9.57 -35.04 -20.04
C GLY A 13 8.69 -36.30 -20.03
N LYS A 14 7.82 -36.47 -21.03
CA LYS A 14 7.02 -37.69 -21.26
C LYS A 14 7.76 -38.75 -22.10
N GLY A 15 9.05 -38.54 -22.39
CA GLY A 15 9.87 -39.48 -23.17
C GLY A 15 9.66 -39.42 -24.69
N LYS A 16 8.96 -38.41 -25.22
CA LYS A 16 8.75 -38.28 -26.68
C LYS A 16 10.05 -37.91 -27.39
N THR A 17 10.26 -38.52 -28.55
CA THR A 17 11.44 -38.26 -29.39
C THR A 17 11.32 -36.93 -30.12
N TYR A 18 12.44 -36.37 -30.57
CA TYR A 18 12.45 -35.08 -31.25
C TYR A 18 11.56 -35.09 -32.51
N LYS A 19 11.57 -36.17 -33.30
CA LYS A 19 10.73 -36.28 -34.51
C LYS A 19 9.23 -36.25 -34.20
N GLU A 20 8.79 -36.89 -33.13
CA GLU A 20 7.38 -36.84 -32.70
C GLU A 20 7.00 -35.43 -32.25
N VAL A 21 7.84 -34.76 -31.46
CA VAL A 21 7.61 -33.38 -31.02
C VAL A 21 7.56 -32.41 -32.21
N GLN A 22 8.40 -32.64 -33.24
CA GLN A 22 8.36 -31.86 -34.47
C GLN A 22 7.03 -32.01 -35.22
N LYS A 23 6.50 -33.24 -35.34
CA LYS A 23 5.21 -33.51 -35.98
C LYS A 23 4.03 -32.91 -35.20
N ILE A 24 4.03 -33.04 -33.87
CA ILE A 24 2.93 -32.56 -33.01
C ILE A 24 2.83 -31.02 -33.01
N ILE A 25 3.95 -30.31 -32.94
CA ILE A 25 3.96 -28.84 -32.79
C ILE A 25 4.21 -28.13 -34.15
N GLY A 26 4.61 -28.85 -35.19
CA GLY A 26 4.97 -28.27 -36.50
C GLY A 26 6.18 -27.35 -36.41
N CYS A 27 7.27 -27.83 -35.79
CA CYS A 27 8.43 -27.01 -35.44
C CYS A 27 9.75 -27.61 -35.91
N SER A 28 10.77 -26.76 -36.08
CA SER A 28 12.11 -27.24 -36.44
C SER A 28 12.83 -27.89 -35.24
N ALA A 29 13.66 -28.89 -35.50
CA ALA A 29 14.51 -29.53 -34.48
C ALA A 29 15.40 -28.51 -33.75
N LYS A 30 15.84 -27.45 -34.45
CA LYS A 30 16.58 -26.33 -33.88
C LYS A 30 15.78 -25.60 -32.80
N MET A 31 14.47 -25.41 -33.01
CA MET A 31 13.60 -24.77 -32.02
C MET A 31 13.44 -25.61 -30.75
N ILE A 32 13.35 -26.94 -30.90
CA ILE A 32 13.29 -27.88 -29.77
C ILE A 32 14.58 -27.80 -28.94
N SER A 33 15.75 -27.87 -29.60
CA SER A 33 17.05 -27.73 -28.94
C SER A 33 17.20 -26.37 -28.23
N ASN A 34 16.81 -25.28 -28.89
CA ASN A 34 16.85 -23.94 -28.31
C ASN A 34 15.90 -23.82 -27.11
N ALA A 35 14.72 -24.45 -27.15
CA ALA A 35 13.75 -24.43 -26.05
C ALA A 35 14.27 -25.17 -24.80
N LEU A 36 14.99 -26.28 -24.99
CA LEU A 36 15.64 -27.02 -23.92
C LEU A 36 16.81 -26.25 -23.31
N LYS A 37 17.65 -25.63 -24.15
CA LYS A 37 18.78 -24.79 -23.71
C LYS A 37 18.36 -23.43 -23.14
N TRP A 38 17.10 -23.02 -23.33
CA TRP A 38 16.64 -21.71 -22.92
C TRP A 38 16.54 -21.60 -21.39
N ARG A 39 17.18 -20.56 -20.85
CA ARG A 39 17.09 -20.12 -19.45
C ARG A 39 16.58 -18.69 -19.39
N ALA A 40 15.84 -18.37 -18.34
CA ALA A 40 15.47 -16.98 -18.05
C ALA A 40 16.76 -16.18 -17.85
N LYS A 41 16.97 -15.18 -18.69
CA LYS A 41 18.06 -14.21 -18.54
C LYS A 41 17.47 -12.95 -17.92
N PRO A 42 18.20 -12.27 -17.01
CA PRO A 42 17.78 -10.97 -16.55
C PRO A 42 17.70 -10.03 -17.75
N GLU A 43 16.66 -9.19 -17.77
CA GLU A 43 16.52 -8.16 -18.79
C GLU A 43 17.71 -7.20 -18.70
N ARG A 44 18.51 -7.12 -19.77
CA ARG A 44 19.71 -6.26 -19.84
C ARG A 44 19.47 -5.02 -20.70
N ARG A 45 18.29 -4.88 -21.31
CA ARG A 45 17.97 -3.72 -22.15
C ARG A 45 17.78 -2.47 -21.30
N GLY A 46 18.22 -1.34 -21.85
CA GLY A 46 18.05 -0.02 -21.26
C GLY A 46 19.26 0.51 -20.51
N ARG A 47 19.15 1.77 -20.08
CA ARG A 47 20.22 2.49 -19.38
C ARG A 47 20.35 2.00 -17.94
N LYS A 48 21.58 1.72 -17.50
CA LYS A 48 21.88 1.38 -16.10
C LYS A 48 21.52 2.54 -15.17
N ARG A 49 21.07 2.21 -13.96
CA ARG A 49 20.75 3.18 -12.91
C ARG A 49 22.02 3.89 -12.45
N LYS A 50 21.91 5.20 -12.16
CA LYS A 50 22.98 5.97 -11.51
C LYS A 50 23.06 5.71 -10.00
N THR A 51 21.95 5.28 -9.38
CA THR A 51 21.92 5.01 -7.94
C THR A 51 22.37 3.58 -7.63
N THR A 52 23.06 3.42 -6.49
CA THR A 52 23.40 2.11 -5.94
C THR A 52 22.36 1.67 -4.91
N ILE A 53 22.30 0.37 -4.62
CA ILE A 53 21.39 -0.19 -3.61
C ILE A 53 21.62 0.45 -2.23
N LYS A 54 22.88 0.79 -1.89
CA LYS A 54 23.22 1.47 -0.63
C LYS A 54 22.62 2.89 -0.57
N MET A 55 22.68 3.63 -1.68
CA MET A 55 22.07 4.97 -1.78
C MET A 55 20.55 4.89 -1.63
N ASP A 56 19.90 3.94 -2.31
CA ASP A 56 18.45 3.77 -2.26
C ASP A 56 17.97 3.42 -0.84
N ARG A 57 18.74 2.61 -0.10
CA ARG A 57 18.49 2.34 1.33
C ARG A 57 18.64 3.58 2.20
N ARG A 58 19.67 4.42 1.96
CA ARG A 58 19.86 5.69 2.69
C ARG A 58 18.69 6.65 2.46
N ILE A 59 18.26 6.81 1.21
CA ILE A 59 17.09 7.63 0.83
C ILE A 59 15.84 7.15 1.58
N THR A 60 15.58 5.84 1.54
CA THR A 60 14.39 5.25 2.17
C THR A 60 14.42 5.41 3.69
N ARG A 61 15.59 5.21 4.32
CA ARG A 61 15.75 5.36 5.78
C ARG A 61 15.47 6.79 6.23
N MET A 62 16.02 7.78 5.52
CA MET A 62 15.82 9.20 5.84
C MET A 62 14.33 9.60 5.72
N ALA A 63 13.67 9.17 4.65
CA ALA A 63 12.24 9.43 4.47
C ALA A 63 11.36 8.76 5.53
N LYS A 64 11.74 7.59 6.04
CA LYS A 64 11.03 6.92 7.14
C LYS A 64 11.26 7.61 8.50
N ALA A 65 12.48 8.08 8.75
CA ALA A 65 12.80 8.79 9.99
C ALA A 65 12.08 10.15 10.06
N GLN A 66 11.97 10.85 8.92
CA GLN A 66 11.33 12.17 8.84
C GLN A 66 10.29 12.18 7.71
N PRO A 67 9.03 11.77 7.96
CA PRO A 67 8.00 11.64 6.92
C PRO A 67 7.65 12.94 6.18
N MET A 68 7.96 14.11 6.75
CA MET A 68 7.68 15.43 6.18
C MET A 68 8.86 16.02 5.40
N ILE A 69 9.98 15.30 5.29
CA ILE A 69 11.17 15.81 4.60
C ILE A 69 10.92 15.91 3.08
N SER A 70 11.40 16.99 2.46
CA SER A 70 11.29 17.16 1.01
C SER A 70 12.33 16.32 0.25
N SER A 71 12.01 15.94 -1.00
CA SER A 71 12.96 15.23 -1.87
C SER A 71 14.23 16.04 -2.19
N ARG A 72 14.14 17.38 -2.12
CA ARG A 72 15.29 18.28 -2.29
C ARG A 72 16.20 18.20 -1.08
N MET A 73 15.64 18.31 0.12
CA MET A 73 16.40 18.16 1.36
C MET A 73 17.05 16.77 1.45
N ILE A 74 16.36 15.69 1.10
CA ILE A 74 16.97 14.34 1.07
C ILE A 74 18.20 14.31 0.14
N LYS A 75 18.09 14.91 -1.05
CA LYS A 75 19.20 14.98 -2.00
C LYS A 75 20.39 15.72 -1.39
N ASP A 76 20.14 16.88 -0.82
CA ASP A 76 21.17 17.80 -0.35
C ASP A 76 21.81 17.26 0.95
N SER A 77 21.02 16.72 1.90
CA SER A 77 21.53 16.08 3.13
C SER A 77 22.33 14.80 2.90
N LEU A 78 22.10 14.10 1.79
CA LEU A 78 22.84 12.89 1.43
C LEU A 78 23.93 13.14 0.36
N GLU A 79 24.07 14.40 -0.08
CA GLU A 79 25.00 14.86 -1.13
C GLU A 79 24.98 13.95 -2.38
N LEU A 80 23.77 13.59 -2.82
CA LEU A 80 23.63 12.62 -3.89
C LEU A 80 23.88 13.28 -5.27
N PRO A 81 24.71 12.67 -6.14
CA PRO A 81 24.96 13.17 -7.50
C PRO A 81 23.80 12.80 -8.46
N VAL A 82 22.55 13.02 -8.03
CA VAL A 82 21.34 12.69 -8.78
C VAL A 82 20.34 13.84 -8.74
N SER A 83 19.42 13.86 -9.70
CA SER A 83 18.33 14.82 -9.70
C SER A 83 17.30 14.52 -8.61
N THR A 84 16.59 15.54 -8.14
CA THR A 84 15.49 15.42 -7.17
C THR A 84 14.37 14.49 -7.67
N VAL A 85 14.13 14.47 -8.99
CA VAL A 85 13.18 13.55 -9.64
C VAL A 85 13.62 12.09 -9.46
N THR A 86 14.92 11.81 -9.52
CA THR A 86 15.44 10.46 -9.29
C THR A 86 15.20 10.01 -7.86
N VAL A 87 15.41 10.90 -6.88
CA VAL A 87 15.10 10.63 -5.47
C VAL A 87 13.61 10.30 -5.30
N ARG A 88 12.72 11.08 -5.90
CA ARG A 88 11.27 10.82 -5.87
C ARG A 88 10.92 9.45 -6.48
N ARG A 89 11.51 9.09 -7.63
CA ARG A 89 11.31 7.77 -8.24
C ARG A 89 11.74 6.64 -7.30
N ARG A 90 12.88 6.78 -6.62
CA ARG A 90 13.35 5.80 -5.63
C ARG A 90 12.40 5.67 -4.44
N LEU A 91 11.83 6.77 -3.97
CA LEU A 91 10.81 6.75 -2.92
C LEU A 91 9.54 6.02 -3.37
N CYS A 92 9.05 6.30 -4.58
CA CYS A 92 7.88 5.59 -5.13
C CYS A 92 8.14 4.09 -5.34
N GLU A 93 9.34 3.70 -5.81
CA GLU A 93 9.76 2.30 -5.91
C GLU A 93 9.81 1.59 -4.54
N ALA A 94 10.05 2.34 -3.46
CA ALA A 94 9.99 1.86 -2.08
C ALA A 94 8.60 2.00 -1.44
N ASN A 95 7.55 2.24 -2.24
CA ASN A 95 6.16 2.45 -1.81
C ASN A 95 5.94 3.64 -0.87
N LEU A 96 6.84 4.63 -0.90
CA LEU A 96 6.72 5.88 -0.15
C LEU A 96 6.16 6.98 -1.07
N PHE A 97 4.87 7.24 -0.92
CA PHE A 97 4.16 8.28 -1.67
C PHE A 97 3.97 9.53 -0.82
N SER A 98 3.99 10.69 -1.47
CA SER A 98 3.61 11.94 -0.81
C SER A 98 2.13 11.90 -0.45
N ARG A 99 1.79 12.31 0.77
CA ARG A 99 0.43 12.44 1.29
C ARG A 99 0.32 13.70 2.13
N ILE A 100 -0.88 14.27 2.17
CA ILE A 100 -1.17 15.42 3.04
C ILE A 100 -1.61 14.87 4.42
N PRO A 101 -0.99 15.32 5.52
CA PRO A 101 -1.42 14.92 6.86
C PRO A 101 -2.84 15.44 7.15
N ARG A 102 -3.68 14.62 7.80
CA ARG A 102 -5.02 15.05 8.20
C ARG A 102 -4.91 16.07 9.34
N LYS A 103 -5.63 17.19 9.20
CA LYS A 103 -5.81 18.18 10.27
C LYS A 103 -6.62 17.53 11.39
N VAL A 104 -6.03 17.41 12.57
CA VAL A 104 -6.68 16.84 13.76
C VAL A 104 -6.47 17.78 14.95
N PRO A 105 -7.44 17.88 15.87
CA PRO A 105 -7.25 18.66 17.08
C PRO A 105 -6.14 18.07 17.94
N LEU A 106 -5.35 18.92 18.59
CA LEU A 106 -4.28 18.49 19.48
C LEU A 106 -4.88 17.86 20.75
N LEU A 107 -4.62 16.56 20.95
CA LEU A 107 -5.07 15.84 22.14
C LEU A 107 -4.00 15.90 23.24
N LYS A 108 -4.40 16.40 24.41
CA LYS A 108 -3.58 16.28 25.64
C LYS A 108 -3.53 14.82 26.10
N LYS A 109 -2.45 14.41 26.78
CA LYS A 109 -2.27 13.04 27.31
C LYS A 109 -3.50 12.54 28.10
N ARG A 110 -4.08 13.39 28.96
CA ARG A 110 -5.31 13.09 29.71
C ARG A 110 -6.50 12.70 28.84
N HIS A 111 -6.68 13.36 27.69
CA HIS A 111 -7.79 13.09 26.77
C HIS A 111 -7.58 11.74 26.07
N VAL A 112 -6.33 11.43 25.70
CA VAL A 112 -5.98 10.13 25.09
C VAL A 112 -6.27 9.00 26.07
N GLN A 113 -5.86 9.14 27.34
CA GLN A 113 -6.10 8.12 28.36
C GLN A 113 -7.59 7.88 28.62
N LYS A 114 -8.40 8.95 28.80
CA LYS A 114 -9.85 8.82 28.98
C LYS A 114 -10.53 8.15 27.78
N ARG A 115 -10.15 8.54 26.54
CA ARG A 115 -10.68 7.92 25.32
C ARG A 115 -10.31 6.45 25.21
N LEU A 116 -9.08 6.09 25.58
CA LEU A 116 -8.62 4.70 25.58
C LEU A 116 -9.33 3.87 26.64
N GLN A 117 -9.51 4.41 27.85
CA GLN A 117 -10.21 3.75 28.94
C GLN A 117 -11.67 3.47 28.55
N PHE A 118 -12.36 4.50 28.06
CA PHE A 118 -13.72 4.36 27.53
C PHE A 118 -13.78 3.27 26.44
N ALA A 119 -12.83 3.26 25.50
CA ALA A 119 -12.79 2.22 24.47
C ALA A 119 -12.57 0.81 25.05
N LYS A 120 -11.72 0.65 26.06
CA LYS A 120 -11.50 -0.67 26.69
C LYS A 120 -12.74 -1.17 27.44
N GLU A 121 -13.43 -0.30 28.16
CA GLU A 121 -14.63 -0.65 28.93
C GLU A 121 -15.81 -1.04 28.01
N HIS A 122 -15.86 -0.49 26.81
CA HIS A 122 -17.01 -0.61 25.91
C HIS A 122 -16.75 -1.52 24.70
N ILE A 123 -15.57 -2.15 24.59
CA ILE A 123 -15.20 -3.02 23.46
C ILE A 123 -16.11 -4.24 23.30
N ASN A 124 -16.56 -4.80 24.42
CA ASN A 124 -17.39 -6.01 24.46
C ASN A 124 -18.89 -5.70 24.63
N TRP A 125 -19.31 -4.45 24.41
CA TRP A 125 -20.73 -4.11 24.54
C TRP A 125 -21.56 -4.75 23.42
N PRO A 126 -22.69 -5.40 23.76
CA PRO A 126 -23.57 -6.00 22.79
C PRO A 126 -24.26 -4.92 21.94
N LYS A 127 -24.64 -5.26 20.71
CA LYS A 127 -25.18 -4.32 19.72
C LYS A 127 -26.49 -3.67 20.19
N GLU A 128 -27.28 -4.40 20.95
CA GLU A 128 -28.55 -3.97 21.55
C GLU A 128 -28.32 -2.79 22.50
N LYS A 129 -27.23 -2.85 23.28
CA LYS A 129 -26.85 -1.77 24.18
C LYS A 129 -26.45 -0.50 23.42
N TRP A 130 -25.75 -0.64 22.30
CA TRP A 130 -25.42 0.52 21.44
C TRP A 130 -26.64 1.17 20.81
N ARG A 131 -27.67 0.38 20.46
CA ARG A 131 -28.93 0.90 19.88
C ARG A 131 -29.74 1.73 20.86
N ASN A 132 -29.63 1.44 22.16
CA ASN A 132 -30.38 2.13 23.20
C ASN A 132 -29.74 3.46 23.65
N ILE A 133 -28.57 3.81 23.12
CA ILE A 133 -27.87 5.05 23.46
C ILE A 133 -28.32 6.16 22.52
N LEU A 134 -28.91 7.21 23.08
CA LEU A 134 -29.21 8.44 22.36
C LEU A 134 -27.93 9.28 22.26
N TRP A 135 -27.53 9.62 21.03
CA TRP A 135 -26.38 10.49 20.77
C TRP A 135 -26.88 11.88 20.38
N THR A 136 -26.51 12.90 21.16
CA THR A 136 -26.82 14.30 20.89
C THR A 136 -25.53 15.09 20.69
N ASP A 137 -25.44 15.86 19.61
CA ASP A 137 -24.34 16.82 19.38
C ASP A 137 -24.89 18.07 18.69
N GLU A 138 -24.31 19.23 18.99
CA GLU A 138 -24.70 20.51 18.42
C GLU A 138 -23.80 20.83 17.21
N SER A 139 -24.41 20.97 16.04
CA SER A 139 -23.70 21.39 14.82
C SER A 139 -24.24 22.73 14.34
N LYS A 140 -23.33 23.70 14.11
CA LYS A 140 -23.70 24.98 13.49
C LYS A 140 -23.94 24.77 12.00
N ILE A 141 -25.16 25.04 11.55
CA ILE A 141 -25.52 25.01 10.13
C ILE A 141 -25.37 26.44 9.58
N PRO A 142 -24.44 26.69 8.63
CA PRO A 142 -24.34 28.00 8.02
C PRO A 142 -25.55 28.27 7.11
N PRO A 143 -26.07 29.51 7.04
CA PRO A 143 -27.31 29.85 6.34
C PRO A 143 -27.25 29.73 4.80
N LEU A 144 -26.11 29.37 4.21
CA LEU A 144 -25.89 29.34 2.75
C LEU A 144 -26.20 27.99 2.09
N LEU A 145 -26.75 27.01 2.81
CA LEU A 145 -27.09 25.69 2.25
C LEU A 145 -28.56 25.67 1.82
N LEU A 146 -28.79 25.56 0.50
CA LEU A 146 -30.11 25.37 -0.11
C LEU A 146 -30.87 24.19 0.57
N PRO A 147 -32.23 24.20 0.59
CA PRO A 147 -33.04 23.15 1.24
C PRO A 147 -32.73 21.72 0.79
N SER A 148 -32.21 21.54 -0.43
CA SER A 148 -31.77 20.25 -0.98
C SER A 148 -30.53 19.66 -0.27
N CYS A 149 -29.64 20.50 0.27
CA CYS A 149 -28.44 20.06 1.00
C CYS A 149 -28.76 19.55 2.42
N LEU A 150 -29.83 20.02 3.05
CA LEU A 150 -30.27 19.57 4.39
C LEU A 150 -30.64 18.07 4.40
N LEU A 151 -31.33 17.60 3.35
CA LEU A 151 -31.68 16.17 3.21
C LEU A 151 -30.45 15.30 2.98
N LEU A 152 -29.42 15.80 2.29
CA LEU A 152 -28.16 15.09 2.09
C LEU A 152 -27.36 15.00 3.39
N LEU A 153 -27.33 16.05 4.21
CA LEU A 153 -26.71 16.01 5.54
C LEU A 153 -27.41 14.98 6.45
N TYR A 154 -28.74 14.96 6.51
CA TYR A 154 -29.45 13.99 7.36
C TYR A 154 -29.31 12.54 6.87
N LYS A 155 -29.38 12.29 5.56
CA LYS A 155 -29.25 10.94 4.98
C LYS A 155 -27.82 10.40 4.96
N THR A 156 -26.80 11.26 4.99
CA THR A 156 -25.39 10.82 4.95
C THR A 156 -24.72 10.88 6.33
N VAL A 157 -24.95 11.92 7.14
CA VAL A 157 -24.22 12.15 8.40
C VAL A 157 -24.73 11.24 9.53
N VAL A 158 -26.05 11.03 9.66
CA VAL A 158 -26.62 10.21 10.75
C VAL A 158 -26.23 8.72 10.62
N PRO A 159 -26.29 8.09 9.43
CA PRO A 159 -25.75 6.74 9.26
C PRO A 159 -24.23 6.70 9.36
N LEU A 160 -23.51 7.74 8.88
CA LEU A 160 -22.06 7.80 9.05
C LEU A 160 -21.64 7.91 10.51
N ILE A 161 -22.39 8.53 11.41
CA ILE A 161 -22.04 8.61 12.84
C ILE A 161 -22.14 7.22 13.50
N LEU A 162 -23.23 6.49 13.22
CA LEU A 162 -23.41 5.12 13.67
C LEU A 162 -22.36 4.17 13.07
N PHE A 163 -21.98 4.38 11.80
CA PHE A 163 -20.96 3.58 11.11
C PHE A 163 -19.53 3.97 11.50
N TYR A 164 -19.21 5.26 11.67
CA TYR A 164 -17.90 5.75 12.09
C TYR A 164 -17.59 5.35 13.52
N CYS A 165 -18.58 5.27 14.42
CA CYS A 165 -18.30 4.82 15.78
C CYS A 165 -17.99 3.32 15.81
N SER A 166 -18.64 2.50 14.97
CA SER A 166 -18.30 1.08 14.79
C SER A 166 -16.95 0.86 14.06
N LEU A 167 -16.69 1.59 12.96
CA LEU A 167 -15.49 1.43 12.14
C LEU A 167 -14.25 2.16 12.70
N CYS A 168 -14.35 3.33 13.34
CA CYS A 168 -13.19 3.99 13.98
C CYS A 168 -12.65 3.18 15.17
N PHE A 169 -13.51 2.41 15.83
CA PHE A 169 -13.11 1.55 16.94
C PHE A 169 -12.29 0.35 16.46
N LEU A 170 -12.72 -0.30 15.38
CA LEU A 170 -12.00 -1.41 14.74
C LEU A 170 -10.73 -0.96 14.00
N THR A 171 -10.76 0.19 13.32
CA THR A 171 -9.61 0.65 12.50
C THR A 171 -8.49 1.31 13.32
N LYS A 172 -8.77 1.92 14.49
CA LYS A 172 -7.71 2.44 15.36
C LYS A 172 -7.00 1.36 16.18
N LEU A 173 -7.66 0.24 16.49
CA LEU A 173 -7.00 -0.93 17.07
C LEU A 173 -6.08 -1.64 16.05
N ALA A 174 -6.48 -1.71 14.78
CA ALA A 174 -5.64 -2.30 13.72
C ALA A 174 -4.35 -1.51 13.44
N VAL A 175 -4.39 -0.16 13.48
CA VAL A 175 -3.20 0.68 13.27
C VAL A 175 -2.21 0.62 14.44
N SER A 176 -2.67 0.27 15.66
CA SER A 176 -1.76 0.05 16.79
C SER A 176 -1.02 -1.29 16.71
N ASN A 177 -1.57 -2.30 16.02
CA ASN A 177 -0.95 -3.62 15.90
C ASN A 177 -0.04 -3.77 14.67
N GLN A 178 -0.24 -2.99 13.61
CA GLN A 178 0.65 -2.97 12.44
C GLN A 178 1.91 -2.10 12.61
N ASN A 179 1.90 -1.16 13.56
CA ASN A 179 3.08 -0.35 13.89
C ASN A 179 3.97 -0.96 14.99
N ARG A 180 3.62 -2.15 15.52
CA ARG A 180 4.48 -2.92 16.44
C ARG A 180 5.28 -4.03 15.76
N SER A 181 4.92 -4.42 14.54
CA SER A 181 5.64 -5.45 13.76
C SER A 181 6.77 -4.90 12.87
N HIS A 182 7.09 -3.60 12.96
CA HIS A 182 8.19 -2.98 12.20
C HIS A 182 9.25 -2.29 13.07
N THR A 183 9.32 -2.67 14.34
CA THR A 183 10.34 -2.24 15.31
C THR A 183 10.93 -3.45 16.03
N LEU A 184 11.38 -4.45 15.27
CA LEU A 184 12.50 -5.32 15.65
C LEU A 184 13.27 -5.63 14.37
N LEU A 185 14.60 -5.44 14.44
CA LEU A 185 15.64 -5.35 13.41
C LEU A 185 16.01 -3.91 12.99
#